data_AF-A0AAJ0AUF6-F1
#
_entry.id   AF-A0AAJ0AUF6-F1
#
_cell.length_a   1.000
_cell.length_b   1.000
_cell.length_c   1.000
_cell.angle_alpha   90.00
_cell.angle_beta   90.00
_cell.angle_gamma   90.00
#
_symmetry.space_group_name_H-M   'P 1'
#
loop_
_entity.id
_entity.type
_entity.pdbx_description
1 polymer ?
#
loop_
_entity_poly.entity_id
_entity_poly.type
_entity_poly.pdbx_seq_one_letter_code
_entity_poly.pdbx_strand_id
1 'polypeptide(L)'
;MTYHPPTMHPHGLSEVSTLIQTTGTGLAVVTFQKVTMTATTLFTISYNAYGQYPRNHLSATAYGTAALDRHRNRLWECRDRLFTSKGLEKGHYLPFRDISASGSVKKSNIHSDEQLRDFLCTDASNTTATNDTVVVQPSFKGDEACRFVFLCAESAIGPLELSAMMLFQLLSFYQVMLHFLDFLYVYASPHGDDKELHFSGFRTQKTLTNPQPATILPELGRSGRQYQLCYNIKTAVDKGIDGWKTRQAAIHHQFDIGQSTQLWIIGDPHSSIKRVVGELYHENHVYPTSFSTFQQSFKSSMDVHLSLASWATSEWRWNIRFLEERAETLTLKATLVKERAHIETLDPGSLSTVQRWEEKTTDTVMSMESNVNVLKLLQRYYRDLLKDSDFPQRERRACQQGVKDFCFQLEELICEMQMQIARAQVLVKVLAERKTVLIQNLQAQSAIISSRLAASMYDQADRSAIEAIAVRIVTIVTVVYLPATFSSTFFSTDVVKYQGGEVFSKVALDRFLEVTLPLMLLTFVPAGIWFWLERRKRSKTSHRAKEALVDLFSEETDLDGR
;
A
#
# COMPACT_ATOMS: atom_id res chain seq x y z
N MET A 1 -4.90 0.95 -63.40
CA MET A 1 -5.43 1.67 -62.22
C MET A 1 -4.43 1.52 -61.09
N THR A 2 -3.56 2.50 -60.97
CA THR A 2 -2.49 2.61 -59.97
C THR A 2 -3.03 3.33 -58.74
N TYR A 3 -2.91 2.72 -57.56
CA TYR A 3 -3.29 3.33 -56.28
C TYR A 3 -2.00 3.56 -55.47
N HIS A 4 -1.67 4.82 -55.24
CA HIS A 4 -0.51 5.25 -54.45
C HIS A 4 -0.81 5.18 -52.94
N PRO A 5 0.19 4.84 -52.10
CA PRO A 5 0.10 5.00 -50.65
C PRO A 5 0.45 6.45 -50.22
N PRO A 6 -0.08 6.95 -49.09
CA PRO A 6 0.18 8.31 -48.63
C PRO A 6 1.54 8.39 -47.91
N THR A 7 2.37 9.33 -48.36
CA THR A 7 3.60 9.77 -47.71
C THR A 7 3.29 10.62 -46.48
N MET A 8 3.71 10.17 -45.29
CA MET A 8 3.74 10.97 -44.07
C MET A 8 4.96 11.92 -44.09
N HIS A 9 4.70 13.22 -43.99
CA HIS A 9 5.72 14.25 -43.77
C HIS A 9 6.16 14.26 -42.29
N PRO A 10 7.47 14.42 -41.99
CA PRO A 10 7.93 14.71 -40.64
C PRO A 10 7.81 16.21 -40.36
N HIS A 11 6.96 16.60 -39.40
CA HIS A 11 6.97 17.95 -38.84
C HIS A 11 8.20 18.10 -37.94
N GLY A 12 9.28 18.69 -38.49
CA GLY A 12 10.39 19.23 -37.73
C GLY A 12 10.08 20.66 -37.28
N LEU A 13 10.38 20.96 -36.02
CA LEU A 13 10.50 22.33 -35.51
C LEU A 13 11.64 23.03 -36.26
N SER A 14 11.32 24.00 -37.10
CA SER A 14 12.30 24.95 -37.65
C SER A 14 11.77 26.36 -37.45
N GLU A 15 12.44 27.15 -36.61
CA GLU A 15 12.32 28.60 -36.71
C GLU A 15 13.07 29.05 -37.97
N VAL A 16 12.34 29.71 -38.87
CA VAL A 16 12.85 30.28 -40.11
C VAL A 16 13.11 31.77 -39.83
N SER A 17 14.38 32.15 -39.73
CA SER A 17 14.76 33.58 -39.76
C SER A 17 15.05 33.99 -41.20
N THR A 18 14.26 34.95 -41.69
CA THR A 18 14.37 35.52 -43.04
C THR A 18 15.33 36.70 -43.01
N LEU A 19 16.51 36.59 -43.62
CA LEU A 19 17.36 37.75 -43.88
C LEU A 19 17.12 38.23 -45.32
N ILE A 20 16.48 39.38 -45.48
CA ILE A 20 16.32 40.03 -46.80
C ILE A 20 17.43 41.08 -46.92
N GLN A 21 18.43 40.83 -47.76
CA GLN A 21 19.36 41.86 -48.23
C GLN A 21 18.90 42.33 -49.60
N THR A 22 18.44 43.58 -49.69
CA THR A 22 18.12 44.26 -50.94
C THR A 22 19.35 44.98 -51.46
N THR A 23 20.02 44.40 -52.46
CA THR A 23 20.86 45.15 -53.40
C THR A 23 20.25 45.06 -54.79
N GLY A 24 20.24 46.19 -55.48
CA GLY A 24 19.53 46.40 -56.73
C GLY A 24 19.97 45.44 -57.84
N THR A 25 18.98 45.07 -58.65
CA THR A 25 19.06 44.36 -59.94
C THR A 25 19.48 42.88 -59.91
N GLY A 26 18.49 41.98 -60.05
CA GLY A 26 18.64 40.64 -60.66
C GLY A 26 18.71 39.44 -59.70
N LEU A 27 17.64 38.64 -59.67
CA LEU A 27 17.46 37.32 -59.04
C LEU A 27 17.89 37.14 -57.57
N ALA A 28 16.90 37.12 -56.66
CA ALA A 28 17.07 36.63 -55.30
C ALA A 28 17.20 35.10 -55.29
N VAL A 29 18.41 34.59 -55.01
CA VAL A 29 18.62 33.19 -54.62
C VAL A 29 18.40 33.09 -53.11
N VAL A 30 17.26 32.52 -52.70
CA VAL A 30 17.00 32.19 -51.29
C VAL A 30 17.79 30.93 -50.95
N THR A 31 18.98 31.11 -50.39
CA THR A 31 19.79 30.01 -49.88
C THR A 31 19.27 29.64 -48.49
N PHE A 32 18.53 28.54 -48.37
CA PHE A 32 18.13 27.98 -47.07
C PHE A 32 19.37 27.38 -46.38
N GLN A 33 20.00 28.13 -45.49
CA GLN A 33 21.08 27.62 -44.66
C GLN A 33 20.46 26.85 -43.48
N LYS A 34 20.45 25.52 -43.56
CA LYS A 34 20.01 24.64 -42.48
C LYS A 34 21.04 24.73 -41.35
N VAL A 35 20.77 25.57 -40.34
CA VAL A 35 21.61 25.65 -39.14
C VAL A 35 21.50 24.32 -38.40
N THR A 36 22.53 23.48 -38.54
CA THR A 36 22.61 22.20 -37.84
C THR A 36 23.16 22.50 -36.45
N MET A 37 22.29 22.53 -35.43
CA MET A 37 22.71 22.77 -34.05
C MET A 37 23.66 21.66 -33.58
N THR A 38 24.73 22.03 -32.86
CA THR A 38 25.66 21.06 -32.27
C THR A 38 24.98 20.31 -31.12
N ALA A 39 25.47 19.10 -30.80
CA ALA A 39 24.95 18.29 -29.68
C ALA A 39 25.00 19.06 -28.36
N THR A 40 26.11 19.76 -28.09
CA THR A 40 26.27 20.65 -26.92
C THR A 40 25.19 21.74 -26.90
N THR A 41 24.88 22.36 -28.04
CA THR A 41 23.83 23.41 -28.08
C THR A 41 22.45 22.83 -27.76
N LEU A 42 22.11 21.66 -28.32
CA LEU A 42 20.84 20.99 -28.01
C LEU A 42 20.75 20.58 -26.54
N PHE A 43 21.86 20.10 -25.95
CA PHE A 43 21.94 19.79 -24.53
C PHE A 43 21.77 21.04 -23.66
N THR A 44 22.43 22.15 -23.99
CA THR A 44 22.28 23.42 -23.26
C THR A 44 20.84 23.91 -23.26
N ILE A 45 20.15 23.84 -24.40
CA ILE A 45 18.72 24.20 -24.52
C ILE A 45 17.87 23.26 -23.65
N SER A 46 18.12 21.94 -23.73
CA SER A 46 17.45 20.93 -22.91
C SER A 46 17.64 21.22 -21.41
N TYR A 47 18.87 21.44 -20.96
CA TYR A 47 19.19 21.71 -19.57
C TYR A 47 18.54 23.01 -19.09
N ASN A 48 18.69 24.12 -19.80
CA ASN A 48 18.11 25.41 -19.41
C ASN A 48 16.57 25.36 -19.33
N ALA A 49 15.93 24.44 -20.05
CA ALA A 49 14.50 24.18 -19.98
C ALA A 49 14.10 23.18 -18.88
N TYR A 50 14.91 22.95 -17.84
CA TYR A 50 14.63 22.00 -16.75
C TYR A 50 13.28 22.24 -16.05
N GLY A 51 12.81 23.49 -15.97
CA GLY A 51 11.48 23.82 -15.43
C GLY A 51 10.32 23.19 -16.24
N GLN A 52 10.58 22.70 -17.44
CA GLN A 52 9.62 22.02 -18.31
C GLN A 52 9.70 20.49 -18.24
N TYR A 53 10.52 19.93 -17.35
CA TYR A 53 10.69 18.49 -17.19
C TYR A 53 9.35 17.75 -17.05
N PRO A 54 9.17 16.60 -17.73
CA PRO A 54 10.13 15.85 -18.56
C PRO A 54 10.19 16.24 -20.04
N ARG A 55 9.50 17.30 -20.49
CA ARG A 55 9.41 17.65 -21.93
C ARG A 55 10.74 18.08 -22.54
N ASN A 56 11.67 18.56 -21.73
CA ASN A 56 12.99 19.01 -22.15
C ASN A 56 13.98 17.85 -22.37
N HIS A 57 13.63 16.59 -22.04
CA HIS A 57 14.53 15.44 -22.22
C HIS A 57 14.96 15.29 -23.69
N LEU A 58 16.23 15.00 -23.96
CA LEU A 58 16.77 14.93 -25.34
C LEU A 58 16.05 13.88 -26.19
N SER A 59 15.69 12.74 -25.59
CA SER A 59 14.88 11.69 -26.21
C SER A 59 13.35 11.88 -26.05
N ALA A 60 12.86 13.09 -25.81
CA ALA A 60 11.42 13.37 -25.63
C ALA A 60 10.56 12.82 -26.78
N THR A 61 11.05 12.91 -28.02
CA THR A 61 10.35 12.38 -29.21
C THR A 61 10.12 10.87 -29.15
N ALA A 62 11.02 10.11 -28.53
CA ALA A 62 10.89 8.66 -28.40
C ALA A 62 9.82 8.25 -27.37
N TYR A 63 9.56 9.08 -26.36
CA TYR A 63 8.53 8.83 -25.35
C TYR A 63 7.12 9.20 -25.84
N GLY A 64 7.02 10.18 -26.74
CA GLY A 64 5.75 10.72 -27.21
C GLY A 64 5.15 11.76 -26.25
N THR A 65 4.50 12.77 -26.81
CA THR A 65 3.97 13.93 -26.07
C THR A 65 2.94 13.55 -25.01
N ALA A 66 2.02 12.64 -25.31
CA ALA A 66 0.99 12.20 -24.37
C ALA A 66 1.57 11.51 -23.11
N ALA A 67 2.63 10.72 -23.27
CA ALA A 67 3.29 10.07 -22.14
C ALA A 67 4.05 11.08 -21.27
N LEU A 68 4.78 12.00 -21.91
CA LEU A 68 5.48 13.08 -21.21
C LEU A 68 4.52 13.97 -20.41
N ASP A 69 3.36 14.29 -20.98
CA ASP A 69 2.33 15.09 -20.33
C ASP A 69 1.70 14.36 -19.14
N ARG A 70 1.49 13.05 -19.25
CA ARG A 70 1.03 12.23 -18.11
C ARG A 70 2.02 12.24 -16.97
N HIS A 71 3.31 12.02 -17.25
CA HIS A 71 4.35 12.07 -16.22
C HIS A 71 4.50 13.46 -15.62
N ARG A 72 4.41 14.51 -16.44
CA ARG A 72 4.40 15.89 -15.97
C ARG A 72 3.25 16.14 -15.01
N ASN A 73 2.01 15.88 -15.43
CA ASN A 73 0.82 16.14 -14.62
C ASN A 73 0.89 15.41 -13.28
N ARG A 74 1.26 14.12 -13.28
CA ARG A 74 1.41 13.33 -12.05
C ARG A 74 2.51 13.88 -11.13
N LEU A 75 3.63 14.34 -11.68
CA LEU A 75 4.70 14.96 -10.91
C LEU A 75 4.27 16.28 -10.26
N TRP A 76 3.47 17.08 -10.98
CA TRP A 76 2.90 18.32 -10.44
C TRP A 76 1.82 18.06 -9.38
N GLU A 77 0.94 17.07 -9.58
CA GLU A 77 -0.09 16.66 -8.61
C GLU A 77 0.50 16.13 -7.30
N CYS A 78 1.62 15.40 -7.37
CA CYS A 78 2.27 14.84 -6.19
C CYS A 78 3.34 15.76 -5.58
N ARG A 79 3.62 16.92 -6.17
CA ARG A 79 4.76 17.78 -5.82
C ARG A 79 4.83 18.10 -4.34
N ASP A 80 3.74 18.57 -3.75
CA ASP A 80 3.71 19.02 -2.35
C ASP A 80 3.85 17.87 -1.35
N ARG A 81 3.60 16.62 -1.79
CA ARG A 81 3.78 15.40 -1.00
C ARG A 81 5.15 14.76 -1.21
N LEU A 82 5.71 14.90 -2.41
CA LEU A 82 6.98 14.30 -2.80
C LEU A 82 8.19 15.08 -2.26
N PHE A 83 8.04 16.38 -2.10
CA PHE A 83 9.11 17.28 -1.66
C PHE A 83 8.72 17.97 -0.38
N THR A 84 9.68 18.14 0.52
CA THR A 84 9.47 18.92 1.75
C THR A 84 9.19 20.38 1.41
N SER A 85 8.04 20.92 1.84
CA SER A 85 7.72 22.34 1.72
C SER A 85 8.59 23.20 2.63
N LYS A 86 8.85 24.46 2.24
CA LYS A 86 9.64 25.46 2.99
C LYS A 86 9.32 25.41 4.49
N GLY A 87 10.28 24.97 5.31
CA GLY A 87 10.08 24.82 6.76
C GLY A 87 11.00 23.83 7.50
N LEU A 88 11.97 23.19 6.83
CA LEU A 88 12.96 22.37 7.56
C LEU A 88 13.87 23.25 8.43
N GLU A 89 13.99 22.89 9.71
CA GLU A 89 15.09 23.35 10.57
C GLU A 89 16.49 23.06 9.96
N LYS A 90 16.59 22.05 9.07
CA LYS A 90 17.84 21.57 8.45
C LYS A 90 18.07 21.98 6.99
N GLY A 91 17.12 22.67 6.33
CA GLY A 91 17.21 23.03 4.90
C GLY A 91 17.15 21.84 3.94
N HIS A 92 17.34 22.07 2.63
CA HIS A 92 17.47 20.99 1.66
C HIS A 92 18.79 20.24 1.85
N TYR A 93 18.83 18.95 1.50
CA TYR A 93 20.00 18.11 1.65
C TYR A 93 20.13 17.12 0.49
N LEU A 94 21.12 17.35 -0.37
CA LEU A 94 21.44 16.51 -1.52
C LEU A 94 22.93 16.11 -1.48
N PRO A 95 23.27 14.96 -0.89
CA PRO A 95 24.64 14.46 -0.83
C PRO A 95 25.12 13.86 -2.15
N PHE A 96 26.35 14.18 -2.50
CA PHE A 96 27.11 13.60 -3.60
C PHE A 96 28.33 12.86 -3.06
N ARG A 97 28.67 11.77 -3.73
CA ARG A 97 29.96 11.10 -3.59
C ARG A 97 30.54 10.85 -4.97
N ASP A 98 31.58 11.60 -5.28
CA ASP A 98 32.32 11.53 -6.54
C ASP A 98 33.55 10.64 -6.34
N ILE A 99 33.78 9.72 -7.26
CA ILE A 99 34.98 8.89 -7.32
C ILE A 99 35.65 9.14 -8.65
N SER A 100 36.89 9.61 -8.59
CA SER A 100 37.69 9.91 -9.78
C SER A 100 38.19 8.63 -10.46
N ALA A 101 38.76 8.78 -11.66
CA ALA A 101 39.41 7.66 -12.37
C ALA A 101 40.62 7.08 -11.61
N SER A 102 41.27 7.87 -10.75
CA SER A 102 42.33 7.39 -9.85
C SER A 102 41.80 6.71 -8.59
N GLY A 103 40.48 6.68 -8.41
CA GLY A 103 39.80 6.08 -7.27
C GLY A 103 39.76 6.96 -6.03
N SER A 104 40.07 8.25 -6.13
CA SER A 104 39.95 9.19 -5.00
C SER A 104 38.49 9.56 -4.75
N VAL A 105 38.05 9.53 -3.50
CA VAL A 105 36.66 9.79 -3.12
C VAL A 105 36.50 11.23 -2.62
N LYS A 106 35.54 11.98 -3.16
CA LYS A 106 35.16 13.33 -2.73
C LYS A 106 33.69 13.38 -2.33
N LYS A 107 33.40 13.89 -1.13
CA LYS A 107 32.03 14.15 -0.67
C LYS A 107 31.66 15.61 -0.93
N SER A 108 30.41 15.85 -1.30
CA SER A 108 29.86 17.20 -1.42
C SER A 108 28.41 17.19 -0.97
N ASN A 109 27.97 18.17 -0.19
CA ASN A 109 26.58 18.28 0.26
C ASN A 109 26.00 19.57 -0.31
N ILE A 110 24.91 19.45 -1.07
CA ILE A 110 24.27 20.58 -1.74
C ILE A 110 22.97 20.90 -1.02
N HIS A 111 22.76 22.17 -0.72
CA HIS A 111 21.65 22.64 0.12
C HIS A 111 20.72 23.65 -0.58
N SER A 112 21.02 24.06 -1.81
CA SER A 112 20.17 24.95 -2.59
C SER A 112 20.23 24.67 -4.10
N ASP A 113 19.26 25.20 -4.83
CA ASP A 113 19.20 25.14 -6.30
C ASP A 113 20.38 25.86 -6.95
N GLU A 114 20.79 27.01 -6.40
CA GLU A 114 21.96 27.76 -6.86
C GLU A 114 23.26 26.96 -6.66
N GLN A 115 23.45 26.35 -5.48
CA GLN A 115 24.61 25.49 -5.22
C GLN A 115 24.64 24.26 -6.13
N LEU A 116 23.47 23.71 -6.49
CA LEU A 116 23.39 22.61 -7.44
C LEU A 116 23.82 23.06 -8.84
N ARG A 117 23.32 24.21 -9.29
CA ARG A 117 23.70 24.78 -10.58
C ARG A 117 25.20 25.07 -10.64
N ASP A 118 25.77 25.67 -9.61
CA ASP A 118 27.20 26.00 -9.53
C ASP A 118 28.07 24.73 -9.38
N PHE A 119 27.51 23.62 -8.89
CA PHE A 119 28.19 22.33 -8.88
C PHE A 119 28.20 21.64 -10.26
N LEU A 120 27.11 21.79 -11.02
CA LEU A 120 26.95 21.18 -12.35
C LEU A 120 27.55 22.04 -13.46
N CYS A 121 27.64 23.36 -13.27
CA CYS A 121 28.19 24.32 -14.21
C CYS A 121 29.49 24.89 -13.65
N THR A 122 30.54 24.97 -14.46
CA THR A 122 31.75 25.72 -14.13
C THR A 122 31.58 27.18 -14.56
N ASP A 123 32.00 28.12 -13.72
CA ASP A 123 32.03 29.54 -14.07
C ASP A 123 32.81 29.75 -15.37
N ALA A 124 32.13 30.33 -16.37
CA ALA A 124 32.72 30.60 -17.67
C ALA A 124 33.69 31.78 -17.59
N SER A 125 34.93 31.55 -17.14
CA SER A 125 36.02 32.51 -17.34
C SER A 125 36.62 32.32 -18.72
N ASN A 126 35.89 32.66 -19.79
CA ASN A 126 36.46 32.95 -21.12
C ASN A 126 35.43 33.65 -22.01
N THR A 127 35.26 34.95 -21.78
CA THR A 127 34.51 35.83 -22.67
C THR A 127 35.33 36.08 -23.93
N THR A 128 35.06 35.36 -25.02
CA THR A 128 35.56 35.80 -26.34
C THR A 128 34.51 36.70 -26.96
N ALA A 129 34.72 38.01 -26.86
CA ALA A 129 33.88 39.01 -27.50
C ALA A 129 34.03 38.89 -29.03
N THR A 130 32.97 38.46 -29.71
CA THR A 130 32.75 38.76 -31.12
C THR A 130 31.36 39.34 -31.26
N ASN A 131 31.28 40.42 -32.04
CA ASN A 131 30.14 41.34 -32.08
C ASN A 131 28.83 40.65 -32.46
N ASP A 132 27.78 41.05 -31.73
CA ASP A 132 26.35 40.77 -31.86
C ASP A 132 25.89 39.32 -31.58
N THR A 133 25.14 39.18 -30.48
CA THR A 133 24.62 37.97 -29.80
C THR A 133 25.62 37.17 -28.97
N VAL A 134 25.94 37.68 -27.78
CA VAL A 134 26.62 36.91 -26.72
C VAL A 134 25.64 35.88 -26.15
N VAL A 135 25.63 34.67 -26.73
CA VAL A 135 25.07 33.49 -26.04
C VAL A 135 26.14 33.01 -25.07
N VAL A 136 26.04 33.42 -23.80
CA VAL A 136 26.86 32.83 -22.72
C VAL A 136 26.47 31.35 -22.63
N GLN A 137 27.28 30.47 -23.22
CA GLN A 137 27.09 29.04 -23.03
C GLN A 137 27.70 28.67 -21.67
N PRO A 138 26.90 28.15 -20.72
CA PRO A 138 27.45 27.63 -19.49
C PRO A 138 28.41 26.48 -19.83
N SER A 139 29.63 26.55 -19.31
CA SER A 139 30.54 25.41 -19.34
C SER A 139 30.06 24.41 -18.29
N PHE A 140 29.86 23.15 -18.68
CA PHE A 140 29.36 22.14 -17.78
C PHE A 140 30.50 21.31 -17.17
N LYS A 141 30.34 20.92 -15.91
CA LYS A 141 31.28 20.01 -15.24
C LYS A 141 31.16 18.60 -15.83
N GLY A 142 32.28 18.02 -16.25
CA GLY A 142 32.33 16.64 -16.73
C GLY A 142 31.90 15.62 -15.68
N ASP A 143 31.45 14.45 -16.16
CA ASP A 143 31.11 13.32 -15.31
C ASP A 143 32.38 12.71 -14.69
N GLU A 144 32.26 12.29 -13.44
CA GLU A 144 33.32 11.56 -12.74
C GLU A 144 33.27 10.07 -13.12
N ALA A 145 34.32 9.32 -12.80
CA ALA A 145 34.37 7.89 -13.12
C ALA A 145 33.24 7.11 -12.45
N CYS A 146 32.87 7.47 -11.21
CA CYS A 146 31.65 7.00 -10.53
C CYS A 146 31.06 8.10 -9.66
N ARG A 147 29.77 8.40 -9.82
CA ARG A 147 29.04 9.40 -9.02
C ARG A 147 27.83 8.79 -8.35
N PHE A 148 27.69 9.01 -7.05
CA PHE A 148 26.49 8.72 -6.28
C PHE A 148 25.78 10.01 -5.89
N VAL A 149 24.47 10.06 -6.09
CA VAL A 149 23.57 11.13 -5.68
C VAL A 149 22.49 10.52 -4.79
N PHE A 150 22.37 11.02 -3.56
CA PHE A 150 21.42 10.49 -2.58
C PHE A 150 20.23 11.44 -2.43
N LEU A 151 19.06 11.01 -2.89
CA LEU A 151 17.79 11.67 -2.63
C LEU A 151 17.32 11.25 -1.23
N CYS A 152 17.76 11.96 -0.21
CA CYS A 152 17.46 11.63 1.19
C CYS A 152 15.98 11.86 1.51
N ALA A 153 15.43 11.01 2.37
CA ALA A 153 14.10 11.15 2.94
C ALA A 153 14.12 10.86 4.45
N GLU A 154 13.31 11.57 5.22
CA GLU A 154 13.24 11.42 6.67
C GLU A 154 12.58 10.10 7.09
N SER A 155 11.77 9.46 6.24
CA SER A 155 11.14 8.17 6.52
C SER A 155 11.14 7.26 5.28
N ALA A 156 10.69 6.01 5.43
CA ALA A 156 10.70 5.01 4.35
C ALA A 156 9.90 5.44 3.10
N ILE A 157 8.86 6.26 3.28
CA ILE A 157 7.91 6.73 2.26
C ILE A 157 7.62 8.22 2.40
N GLY A 158 8.42 8.92 3.21
CA GLY A 158 8.27 10.35 3.45
C GLY A 158 8.83 11.19 2.31
N PRO A 159 8.53 12.50 2.31
CA PRO A 159 8.99 13.41 1.28
C PRO A 159 10.51 13.46 1.20
N LEU A 160 11.01 13.69 -0.01
CA LEU A 160 12.42 13.91 -0.29
C LEU A 160 12.86 15.27 0.24
N GLU A 161 14.06 15.31 0.84
CA GLU A 161 14.69 16.49 1.46
C GLU A 161 15.29 17.47 0.42
N LEU A 162 14.69 17.59 -0.77
CA LEU A 162 15.12 18.52 -1.82
C LEU A 162 13.94 19.24 -2.46
N SER A 163 14.21 20.30 -3.21
CA SER A 163 13.17 21.00 -3.97
C SER A 163 12.85 20.28 -5.29
N ALA A 164 11.66 20.51 -5.82
CA ALA A 164 11.28 20.02 -7.15
C ALA A 164 12.25 20.52 -8.24
N MET A 165 12.72 21.76 -8.15
CA MET A 165 13.63 22.34 -9.13
C MET A 165 14.99 21.65 -9.11
N MET A 166 15.51 21.32 -7.93
CA MET A 166 16.75 20.55 -7.79
C MET A 166 16.64 19.18 -8.45
N LEU A 167 15.50 18.48 -8.26
CA LEU A 167 15.28 17.20 -8.94
C LEU A 167 15.22 17.39 -10.45
N PHE A 168 14.49 18.40 -10.94
CA PHE A 168 14.33 18.62 -12.38
C PHE A 168 15.66 18.98 -13.04
N GLN A 169 16.48 19.82 -12.39
CA GLN A 169 17.84 20.11 -12.83
C GLN A 169 18.68 18.83 -12.90
N LEU A 170 18.65 18.00 -11.87
CA LEU A 170 19.41 16.75 -11.81
C LEU A 170 19.00 15.77 -12.93
N LEU A 171 17.71 15.49 -13.06
CA LEU A 171 17.19 14.54 -14.06
C LEU A 171 17.40 15.06 -15.49
N SER A 172 17.32 16.37 -15.69
CA SER A 172 17.61 17.02 -16.98
C SER A 172 19.10 17.00 -17.30
N PHE A 173 19.97 17.27 -16.32
CA PHE A 173 21.41 17.29 -16.54
C PHE A 173 21.94 15.91 -16.93
N TYR A 174 21.53 14.86 -16.21
CA TYR A 174 22.00 13.50 -16.45
C TYR A 174 21.21 12.73 -17.51
N GLN A 175 20.09 13.29 -17.99
CA GLN A 175 19.19 12.66 -18.97
C GLN A 175 18.71 11.28 -18.46
N VAL A 176 18.18 11.31 -17.24
CA VAL A 176 17.70 10.14 -16.52
C VAL A 176 16.42 9.62 -17.18
N MET A 177 16.31 8.30 -17.34
CA MET A 177 15.12 7.67 -17.92
C MET A 177 13.84 8.11 -17.20
N LEU A 178 12.80 8.35 -17.98
CA LEU A 178 11.55 8.89 -17.47
C LEU A 178 10.88 7.98 -16.41
N HIS A 179 11.03 6.67 -16.60
CA HIS A 179 10.47 5.65 -15.71
C HIS A 179 11.00 5.72 -14.27
N PHE A 180 12.12 6.42 -14.01
CA PHE A 180 12.61 6.60 -12.64
C PHE A 180 11.60 7.32 -11.74
N LEU A 181 10.78 8.22 -12.31
CA LEU A 181 9.74 8.94 -11.57
C LEU A 181 8.74 8.00 -10.89
N ASP A 182 8.40 6.88 -11.52
CA ASP A 182 7.46 5.91 -10.96
C ASP A 182 7.96 5.32 -9.64
N PHE A 183 9.29 5.17 -9.50
CA PHE A 183 9.93 4.68 -8.28
C PHE A 183 10.02 5.76 -7.20
N LEU A 184 10.06 7.04 -7.59
CA LEU A 184 10.07 8.16 -6.65
C LEU A 184 8.69 8.48 -6.09
N TYR A 185 7.60 8.16 -6.81
CA TYR A 185 6.25 8.45 -6.32
C TYR A 185 5.88 7.73 -5.02
N VAL A 186 6.58 6.66 -4.65
CA VAL A 186 6.40 6.00 -3.34
C VAL A 186 6.73 6.95 -2.17
N TYR A 187 7.61 7.93 -2.38
CA TYR A 187 7.93 8.98 -1.39
C TYR A 187 6.87 10.10 -1.32
N ALA A 188 5.80 10.01 -2.11
CA ALA A 188 4.67 10.93 -2.08
C ALA A 188 3.43 10.31 -1.39
N SER A 189 3.62 9.25 -0.58
CA SER A 189 2.54 8.51 0.06
C SER A 189 1.74 9.41 1.01
N PRO A 190 0.42 9.59 0.79
CA PRO A 190 -0.41 10.38 1.68
C PRO A 190 -0.56 9.66 3.03
N HIS A 191 -0.30 10.37 4.13
CA HIS A 191 -0.42 9.87 5.51
C HIS A 191 0.49 8.70 5.89
N GLY A 192 1.50 8.38 5.07
CA GLY A 192 2.41 7.27 5.36
C GLY A 192 1.73 5.91 5.27
N ASP A 193 0.81 5.71 4.31
CA ASP A 193 0.25 4.39 4.03
C ASP A 193 1.35 3.48 3.45
N ASP A 194 1.66 2.40 4.19
CA ASP A 194 2.65 1.38 3.84
C ASP A 194 2.23 0.62 2.56
N LYS A 195 1.00 0.75 2.05
CA LYS A 195 0.56 0.07 0.82
C LYS A 195 1.36 0.44 -0.43
N GLU A 196 1.92 1.65 -0.51
CA GLU A 196 2.81 2.01 -1.62
C GLU A 196 4.12 1.18 -1.60
N LEU A 197 4.47 0.57 -0.46
CA LEU A 197 5.57 -0.41 -0.38
C LEU A 197 5.23 -1.73 -1.08
N HIS A 198 4.01 -1.95 -1.58
CA HIS A 198 3.71 -3.09 -2.45
C HIS A 198 4.24 -2.88 -3.87
N PHE A 199 4.43 -1.63 -4.30
CA PHE A 199 4.99 -1.34 -5.62
C PHE A 199 6.37 -1.98 -5.76
N SER A 200 6.59 -2.63 -6.90
CA SER A 200 7.87 -3.20 -7.28
C SER A 200 8.05 -3.06 -8.78
N GLY A 201 9.25 -2.68 -9.20
CA GLY A 201 9.54 -2.48 -10.61
C GLY A 201 10.99 -2.78 -10.96
N PHE A 202 11.17 -3.13 -12.21
CA PHE A 202 12.47 -3.15 -12.88
C PHE A 202 12.26 -2.60 -14.28
N ARG A 203 13.05 -1.59 -14.65
CA ARG A 203 12.97 -0.89 -15.92
C ARG A 203 14.37 -0.72 -16.47
N THR A 204 14.51 -0.90 -17.78
CA THR A 204 15.81 -0.82 -18.46
C THR A 204 15.67 0.01 -19.71
N GLN A 205 16.67 0.83 -19.98
CA GLN A 205 16.84 1.50 -21.26
C GLN A 205 18.27 1.26 -21.72
N LYS A 206 18.48 0.83 -22.96
CA LYS A 206 19.82 0.56 -23.49
C LYS A 206 20.00 1.14 -24.89
N THR A 207 21.16 1.73 -25.12
CA THR A 207 21.63 2.24 -26.41
C THR A 207 23.11 1.88 -26.51
N LEU A 208 23.45 0.72 -27.07
CA LEU A 208 24.84 0.22 -27.09
C LEU A 208 25.59 0.61 -28.36
N THR A 209 24.87 0.85 -29.45
CA THR A 209 25.38 1.22 -30.79
C THR A 209 24.53 2.32 -31.39
N ASN A 210 25.14 3.16 -32.24
CA ASN A 210 24.47 4.24 -32.98
C ASN A 210 23.62 5.17 -32.10
N PRO A 211 24.23 5.83 -31.09
CA PRO A 211 23.50 6.75 -30.23
C PRO A 211 22.96 7.96 -31.00
N GLN A 212 21.88 8.55 -30.50
CA GLN A 212 21.33 9.77 -31.10
C GLN A 212 22.39 10.88 -31.05
N PRO A 213 22.62 11.64 -32.14
CA PRO A 213 23.68 12.65 -32.18
C PRO A 213 23.63 13.66 -31.02
N ALA A 214 22.42 14.06 -30.60
CA ALA A 214 22.22 14.98 -29.48
C ALA A 214 22.68 14.44 -28.12
N THR A 215 22.83 13.12 -27.97
CA THR A 215 23.25 12.45 -26.72
C THR A 215 24.75 12.22 -26.63
N ILE A 216 25.49 12.46 -27.72
CA ILE A 216 26.95 12.33 -27.75
C ILE A 216 27.54 13.64 -27.21
N LEU A 217 28.02 13.64 -25.97
CA LEU A 217 28.52 14.83 -25.28
C LEU A 217 29.94 14.54 -24.72
N PRO A 218 30.98 14.54 -25.59
CA PRO A 218 32.34 14.17 -25.18
C PRO A 218 32.94 15.10 -24.13
N GLU A 219 32.57 16.39 -24.16
CA GLU A 219 32.98 17.41 -23.18
C GLU A 219 32.54 17.06 -21.76
N LEU A 220 31.44 16.31 -21.63
CA LEU A 220 30.92 15.82 -20.37
C LEU A 220 31.39 14.42 -20.00
N GLY A 221 32.21 13.77 -20.83
CA GLY A 221 32.57 12.37 -20.65
C GLY A 221 31.41 11.41 -20.98
N ARG A 222 30.56 11.75 -21.96
CA ARG A 222 29.42 10.93 -22.39
C ARG A 222 29.53 10.55 -23.86
N SER A 223 29.57 9.26 -24.15
CA SER A 223 29.59 8.74 -25.52
C SER A 223 28.19 8.62 -26.13
N GLY A 224 27.14 8.72 -25.31
CA GLY A 224 25.76 8.41 -25.68
C GLY A 224 25.48 6.89 -25.76
N ARG A 225 26.52 6.05 -25.70
CA ARG A 225 26.43 4.60 -25.68
C ARG A 225 26.33 4.13 -24.24
N GLN A 226 25.13 3.91 -23.75
CA GLN A 226 24.90 3.62 -22.35
C GLN A 226 23.73 2.69 -22.13
N TYR A 227 23.68 2.14 -20.92
CA TYR A 227 22.45 1.58 -20.39
C TYR A 227 22.06 2.25 -19.09
N GLN A 228 20.77 2.20 -18.80
CA GLN A 228 20.16 2.69 -17.59
C GLN A 228 19.27 1.60 -16.99
N LEU A 229 19.32 1.46 -15.67
CA LEU A 229 18.52 0.54 -14.86
C LEU A 229 17.76 1.35 -13.80
N CYS A 230 16.48 1.04 -13.60
CA CYS A 230 15.68 1.58 -12.51
C CYS A 230 14.97 0.43 -11.82
N TYR A 231 15.10 0.35 -10.50
CA TYR A 231 14.42 -0.65 -9.69
C TYR A 231 14.29 -0.17 -8.25
N ASN A 232 13.41 -0.80 -7.49
CA ASN A 232 13.33 -0.60 -6.05
C ASN A 232 13.63 -1.90 -5.30
N ILE A 233 14.24 -1.75 -4.13
CA ILE A 233 14.58 -2.85 -3.23
C ILE A 233 14.17 -2.46 -1.81
N LYS A 234 13.82 -3.46 -1.02
CA LYS A 234 13.28 -3.30 0.33
C LYS A 234 14.16 -4.01 1.35
N THR A 235 14.16 -3.54 2.59
CA THR A 235 14.82 -4.22 3.70
C THR A 235 13.97 -4.15 4.96
N ALA A 236 14.20 -5.05 5.91
CA ALA A 236 13.57 -5.01 7.22
C ALA A 236 14.48 -4.26 8.20
N VAL A 237 13.90 -3.38 9.02
CA VAL A 237 14.65 -2.69 10.08
C VAL A 237 13.91 -2.76 11.40
N ASP A 238 14.65 -3.10 12.44
CA ASP A 238 14.19 -3.10 13.82
C ASP A 238 13.99 -1.66 14.33
N LYS A 239 12.82 -1.39 14.91
CA LYS A 239 12.47 -0.15 15.60
C LYS A 239 12.31 -0.36 17.12
N GLY A 240 12.75 -1.51 17.63
CA GLY A 240 12.68 -1.85 19.05
C GLY A 240 11.25 -2.12 19.50
N ILE A 241 10.70 -1.24 20.32
CA ILE A 241 9.37 -1.41 20.95
C ILE A 241 8.25 -1.43 19.90
N ASP A 242 8.39 -0.66 18.81
CA ASP A 242 7.44 -0.60 17.70
C ASP A 242 7.54 -1.81 16.76
N GLY A 243 8.45 -2.75 17.05
CA GLY A 243 8.71 -3.93 16.23
C GLY A 243 9.47 -3.61 14.96
N TRP A 244 9.18 -4.34 13.89
CA TRP A 244 9.91 -4.27 12.64
C TRP A 244 9.15 -3.48 11.56
N LYS A 245 9.88 -2.65 10.80
CA LYS A 245 9.33 -1.89 9.67
C LYS A 245 10.11 -2.15 8.39
N THR A 246 9.38 -2.16 7.27
CA THR A 246 9.97 -2.25 5.93
C THR A 246 10.50 -0.88 5.51
N ARG A 247 11.68 -0.84 4.92
CA ARG A 247 12.23 0.34 4.24
C ARG A 247 12.39 0.05 2.77
N GLN A 248 12.36 1.09 1.94
CA GLN A 248 12.52 0.99 0.50
C GLN A 248 13.57 1.98 -0.02
N ALA A 249 14.43 1.52 -0.92
CA ALA A 249 15.29 2.38 -1.73
C ALA A 249 14.88 2.31 -3.21
N ALA A 250 14.76 3.46 -3.86
CA ALA A 250 14.62 3.59 -5.31
C ALA A 250 16.00 3.77 -5.93
N ILE A 251 16.39 2.90 -6.86
CA ILE A 251 17.72 2.89 -7.46
C ILE A 251 17.60 3.25 -8.94
N HIS A 252 18.33 4.27 -9.36
CA HIS A 252 18.68 4.53 -10.74
C HIS A 252 20.18 4.32 -10.92
N HIS A 253 20.55 3.51 -11.90
CA HIS A 253 21.94 3.31 -12.31
C HIS A 253 22.07 3.56 -13.80
N GLN A 254 23.12 4.28 -14.19
CA GLN A 254 23.49 4.54 -15.57
C GLN A 254 24.98 4.23 -15.76
N PHE A 255 25.31 3.58 -16.87
CA PHE A 255 26.68 3.22 -17.22
C PHE A 255 26.95 3.54 -18.68
N ASP A 256 27.91 4.43 -18.95
CA ASP A 256 28.39 4.74 -20.29
C ASP A 256 29.50 3.77 -20.69
N ILE A 257 29.24 2.99 -21.73
CA ILE A 257 30.15 1.94 -22.20
C ILE A 257 31.34 2.52 -22.96
N GLY A 258 31.17 3.70 -23.57
CA GLY A 258 32.24 4.36 -24.31
C GLY A 258 33.27 5.03 -23.42
N GLN A 259 32.83 5.63 -22.31
CA GLN A 259 33.66 6.41 -21.40
C GLN A 259 33.91 5.70 -20.05
N SER A 260 33.22 4.58 -19.78
CA SER A 260 33.31 3.83 -18.51
C SER A 260 32.90 4.64 -17.28
N THR A 261 32.09 5.68 -17.47
CA THR A 261 31.53 6.51 -16.41
C THR A 261 30.24 5.89 -15.90
N GLN A 262 30.00 6.03 -14.60
CA GLN A 262 28.79 5.51 -13.98
C GLN A 262 28.13 6.51 -13.05
N LEU A 263 26.81 6.53 -13.06
CA LEU A 263 25.97 7.38 -12.24
C LEU A 263 24.98 6.53 -11.46
N TRP A 264 24.81 6.87 -10.19
CA TRP A 264 23.85 6.28 -9.28
C TRP A 264 23.00 7.39 -8.66
N ILE A 265 21.69 7.37 -8.88
CA ILE A 265 20.75 8.25 -8.18
C ILE A 265 19.86 7.37 -7.32
N ILE A 266 19.89 7.60 -6.01
CA ILE A 266 19.32 6.68 -5.02
C ILE A 266 18.35 7.43 -4.12
N GLY A 267 17.07 7.05 -4.16
CA GLY A 267 16.12 7.35 -3.09
C GLY A 267 16.54 6.63 -1.83
N ASP A 268 16.96 7.37 -0.81
CA ASP A 268 17.65 6.84 0.35
C ASP A 268 16.97 7.26 1.67
N PRO A 269 16.04 6.45 2.19
CA PRO A 269 15.40 6.76 3.46
C PRO A 269 16.41 6.64 4.59
N HIS A 270 16.47 7.68 5.44
CA HIS A 270 17.39 7.77 6.57
C HIS A 270 18.88 7.61 6.22
N SER A 271 19.30 7.96 4.99
CA SER A 271 20.71 7.84 4.57
C SER A 271 21.29 6.41 4.73
N SER A 272 20.44 5.39 4.64
CA SER A 272 20.81 4.00 4.85
C SER A 272 21.74 3.45 3.77
N ILE A 273 21.44 3.72 2.50
CA ILE A 273 22.25 3.31 1.36
C ILE A 273 23.52 4.15 1.28
N LYS A 274 23.46 5.44 1.64
CA LYS A 274 24.62 6.30 1.76
C LYS A 274 25.64 5.74 2.74
N ARG A 275 25.20 5.09 3.82
CA ARG A 275 26.08 4.37 4.75
C ARG A 275 26.70 3.14 4.08
N VAL A 276 25.90 2.29 3.42
CA VAL A 276 26.40 1.12 2.66
C VAL A 276 27.45 1.52 1.63
N VAL A 277 27.18 2.56 0.84
CA VAL A 277 28.14 3.11 -0.13
C VAL A 277 29.37 3.72 0.56
N GLY A 278 29.20 4.29 1.76
CA GLY A 278 30.31 4.81 2.56
C GLY A 278 31.24 3.75 3.11
N GLU A 279 30.73 2.55 3.38
CA GLU A 279 31.50 1.36 3.76
C GLU A 279 32.24 0.78 2.55
N LEU A 280 31.59 0.74 1.39
CA LEU A 280 32.20 0.26 0.14
C LEU A 280 33.29 1.22 -0.39
N TYR A 281 33.02 2.52 -0.36
CA TYR A 281 33.90 3.58 -0.87
C TYR A 281 34.17 4.64 0.19
N HIS A 282 35.03 4.30 1.14
CA HIS A 282 35.39 5.17 2.26
C HIS A 282 36.29 6.34 1.81
N GLU A 283 36.13 7.52 2.41
CA GLU A 283 36.79 8.76 1.94
C GLU A 283 38.31 8.79 2.17
N ASN A 284 38.76 8.05 3.17
CA ASN A 284 40.18 7.95 3.52
C ASN A 284 40.93 6.91 2.65
N HIS A 285 40.23 6.22 1.75
CA HIS A 285 40.81 5.19 0.89
C HIS A 285 40.81 5.63 -0.57
N VAL A 286 41.79 5.11 -1.31
CA VAL A 286 41.91 5.29 -2.76
C VAL A 286 41.69 3.92 -3.42
N TYR A 287 40.92 3.91 -4.49
CA TYR A 287 40.49 2.70 -5.20
C TYR A 287 41.07 2.65 -6.64
N PRO A 288 42.40 2.59 -6.79
CA PRO A 288 43.05 2.80 -8.09
C PRO A 288 42.71 1.72 -9.13
N THR A 289 42.28 0.54 -8.68
CA THR A 289 41.97 -0.62 -9.51
C THR A 289 40.47 -0.79 -9.76
N SER A 290 39.62 0.16 -9.36
CA SER A 290 38.16 0.02 -9.46
C SER A 290 37.54 0.78 -10.64
N PHE A 291 38.22 1.80 -11.18
CA PHE A 291 37.64 2.72 -12.16
C PHE A 291 38.58 3.13 -13.30
N SER A 292 39.80 2.55 -13.37
CA SER A 292 40.80 2.98 -14.35
C SER A 292 40.58 2.38 -15.75
N THR A 293 39.83 1.29 -15.84
CA THR A 293 39.55 0.56 -17.08
C THR A 293 38.08 0.18 -17.17
N PHE A 294 37.59 -0.07 -18.39
CA PHE A 294 36.22 -0.49 -18.63
C PHE A 294 35.84 -1.71 -17.78
N GLN A 295 36.68 -2.74 -17.74
CA GLN A 295 36.37 -3.99 -17.03
C GLN A 295 36.28 -3.76 -15.52
N GLN A 296 37.14 -2.90 -14.98
CA GLN A 296 37.13 -2.53 -13.57
C GLN A 296 35.89 -1.69 -13.23
N SER A 297 35.56 -0.67 -14.02
CA SER A 297 34.34 0.13 -13.83
C SER A 297 33.07 -0.72 -13.96
N PHE A 298 33.05 -1.64 -14.92
CA PHE A 298 31.94 -2.56 -15.12
C PHE A 298 31.81 -3.52 -13.93
N LYS A 299 32.93 -4.06 -13.44
CA LYS A 299 32.95 -4.88 -12.22
C LYS A 299 32.49 -4.10 -11.00
N SER A 300 32.98 -2.88 -10.79
CA SER A 300 32.58 -2.06 -9.65
C SER A 300 31.09 -1.72 -9.67
N SER A 301 30.48 -1.57 -10.85
CA SER A 301 29.02 -1.42 -10.96
C SER A 301 28.25 -2.64 -10.45
N MET A 302 28.74 -3.86 -10.75
CA MET A 302 28.17 -5.11 -10.24
C MET A 302 28.40 -5.27 -8.73
N ASP A 303 29.57 -4.88 -8.22
CA ASP A 303 29.88 -4.91 -6.79
C ASP A 303 28.96 -3.97 -5.98
N VAL A 304 28.58 -2.82 -6.55
CA VAL A 304 27.55 -1.93 -5.98
C VAL A 304 26.18 -2.62 -5.98
N HIS A 305 25.76 -3.23 -7.10
CA HIS A 305 24.51 -3.98 -7.12
C HIS A 305 24.48 -5.13 -6.09
N LEU A 306 25.60 -5.83 -5.87
CA LEU A 306 25.70 -6.86 -4.83
C LEU A 306 25.57 -6.29 -3.43
N SER A 307 26.19 -5.14 -3.17
CA SER A 307 26.07 -4.45 -1.87
C SER A 307 24.63 -4.01 -1.60
N LEU A 308 23.94 -3.51 -2.63
CA LEU A 308 22.51 -3.17 -2.57
C LEU A 308 21.63 -4.42 -2.38
N ALA A 309 21.95 -5.53 -3.05
CA ALA A 309 21.26 -6.80 -2.89
C ALA A 309 21.43 -7.37 -1.47
N SER A 310 22.64 -7.34 -0.93
CA SER A 310 22.95 -7.75 0.45
C SER A 310 22.20 -6.91 1.47
N TRP A 311 22.16 -5.58 1.28
CA TRP A 311 21.33 -4.70 2.11
C TRP A 311 19.84 -5.06 2.03
N ALA A 312 19.34 -5.41 0.84
CA ALA A 312 17.95 -5.80 0.62
C ALA A 312 17.61 -7.18 1.20
N THR A 313 18.61 -8.04 1.43
CA THR A 313 18.43 -9.38 2.03
C THR A 313 18.69 -9.42 3.53
N SER A 314 19.25 -8.34 4.09
CA SER A 314 19.58 -8.27 5.51
C SER A 314 18.33 -8.28 6.41
N GLU A 315 18.50 -8.80 7.63
CA GLU A 315 17.55 -8.75 8.75
C GLU A 315 16.18 -9.42 8.59
N TRP A 316 15.78 -9.89 7.40
CA TRP A 316 14.50 -10.59 7.20
C TRP A 316 14.34 -11.84 8.08
N ARG A 317 15.44 -12.55 8.34
CA ARG A 317 15.46 -13.72 9.24
C ARG A 317 14.97 -13.35 10.65
N TRP A 318 15.41 -12.22 11.17
CA TRP A 318 15.07 -11.75 12.51
C TRP A 318 13.65 -11.17 12.55
N ASN A 319 13.24 -10.46 11.50
CA ASN A 319 11.86 -10.04 11.33
C ASN A 319 10.88 -11.23 11.35
N ILE A 320 11.17 -12.29 10.61
CA ILE A 320 10.33 -13.49 10.58
C ILE A 320 10.29 -14.16 11.96
N ARG A 321 11.45 -14.29 12.63
CA ARG A 321 11.48 -14.82 14.00
C ARG A 321 10.58 -14.02 14.95
N PHE A 322 10.63 -12.69 14.87
CA PHE A 322 9.74 -11.85 15.66
C PHE A 322 8.27 -12.13 15.36
N LEU A 323 7.89 -12.26 14.08
CA LEU A 323 6.52 -12.62 13.69
C LEU A 323 6.12 -14.01 14.19
N GLU A 324 7.02 -15.00 14.13
CA GLU A 324 6.82 -16.35 14.68
C GLU A 324 6.54 -16.28 16.19
N GLU A 325 7.34 -15.54 16.96
CA GLU A 325 7.16 -15.36 18.41
C GLU A 325 5.82 -14.67 18.76
N ARG A 326 5.42 -13.65 17.98
CA ARG A 326 4.11 -13.00 18.14
C ARG A 326 2.97 -13.96 17.85
N ALA A 327 3.10 -14.75 16.78
CA ALA A 327 2.10 -15.74 16.42
C ALA A 327 1.99 -16.83 17.50
N GLU A 328 3.11 -17.36 18.00
CA GLU A 328 3.14 -18.38 19.05
C GLU A 328 2.37 -17.92 20.30
N THR A 329 2.62 -16.70 20.76
CA THR A 329 1.92 -16.07 21.89
C THR A 329 0.39 -16.06 21.68
N LEU A 330 -0.08 -15.80 20.45
CA LEU A 330 -1.50 -15.82 20.13
C LEU A 330 -2.06 -17.24 20.09
N THR A 331 -1.27 -18.22 19.65
CA THR A 331 -1.64 -19.65 19.73
C THR A 331 -1.94 -20.04 21.14
N LEU A 332 -1.01 -19.79 22.07
CA LEU A 332 -1.14 -20.23 23.46
C LEU A 332 -2.44 -19.69 24.07
N LYS A 333 -2.79 -18.43 23.79
CA LYS A 333 -4.07 -17.85 24.18
C LYS A 333 -5.28 -18.57 23.55
N ALA A 334 -5.21 -18.92 22.26
CA ALA A 334 -6.28 -19.60 21.55
C ALA A 334 -6.43 -21.08 21.95
N THR A 335 -5.35 -21.81 22.24
CA THR A 335 -5.42 -23.24 22.65
C THR A 335 -5.94 -23.41 24.08
N LEU A 336 -5.71 -22.44 24.97
CA LEU A 336 -6.26 -22.42 26.32
C LEU A 336 -7.80 -22.31 26.34
N VAL A 337 -8.43 -21.93 25.22
CA VAL A 337 -9.90 -21.85 25.03
C VAL A 337 -10.57 -23.24 24.98
N LYS A 338 -9.79 -24.33 25.00
CA LYS A 338 -10.35 -25.69 25.04
C LYS A 338 -11.23 -25.97 26.27
N GLU A 339 -11.12 -25.19 27.35
CA GLU A 339 -12.06 -25.27 28.47
C GLU A 339 -13.31 -24.41 28.20
N ARG A 340 -14.51 -25.00 28.34
CA ARG A 340 -15.80 -24.30 28.19
C ARG A 340 -15.88 -22.95 28.93
N ALA A 341 -15.20 -22.84 30.07
CA ALA A 341 -15.14 -21.62 30.88
C ALA A 341 -14.46 -20.43 30.15
N HIS A 342 -13.52 -20.70 29.24
CA HIS A 342 -12.80 -19.65 28.51
C HIS A 342 -13.54 -19.20 27.23
N ILE A 343 -14.46 -20.01 26.71
CA ILE A 343 -15.30 -19.64 25.55
C ILE A 343 -16.25 -18.50 25.94
N GLU A 344 -16.75 -18.49 27.17
CA GLU A 344 -17.67 -17.44 27.65
C GLU A 344 -17.00 -16.06 27.81
N THR A 345 -15.67 -16.00 27.95
CA THR A 345 -14.89 -14.78 28.18
C THR A 345 -14.05 -14.35 26.98
N LEU A 346 -14.31 -14.89 25.79
CA LEU A 346 -13.50 -14.57 24.62
C LEU A 346 -13.69 -13.11 24.20
N ASP A 347 -12.59 -12.35 24.13
CA ASP A 347 -12.60 -10.97 23.67
C ASP A 347 -12.54 -10.90 22.13
N PRO A 348 -13.51 -10.25 21.46
CA PRO A 348 -13.45 -9.96 20.03
C PRO A 348 -12.15 -9.25 19.58
N GLY A 349 -11.48 -8.50 20.46
CA GLY A 349 -10.17 -7.88 20.20
C GLY A 349 -9.05 -8.87 19.87
N SER A 350 -9.20 -10.15 20.25
CA SER A 350 -8.25 -11.21 19.89
C SER A 350 -8.25 -11.49 18.38
N LEU A 351 -9.42 -11.38 17.73
CA LEU A 351 -9.55 -11.62 16.29
C LEU A 351 -8.86 -10.52 15.47
N SER A 352 -9.06 -9.26 15.83
CA SER A 352 -8.41 -8.12 15.15
C SER A 352 -6.90 -8.15 15.32
N THR A 353 -6.41 -8.67 16.46
CA THR A 353 -4.98 -8.86 16.70
C THR A 353 -4.39 -9.93 15.78
N VAL A 354 -5.03 -11.11 15.67
CA VAL A 354 -4.56 -12.17 14.76
C VAL A 354 -4.59 -11.70 13.31
N GLN A 355 -5.66 -11.01 12.89
CA GLN A 355 -5.77 -10.44 11.55
C GLN A 355 -4.63 -9.45 11.25
N ARG A 356 -4.31 -8.56 12.19
CA ARG A 356 -3.20 -7.60 12.02
C ARG A 356 -1.87 -8.30 11.77
N TRP A 357 -1.58 -9.38 12.48
CA TRP A 357 -0.33 -10.13 12.29
C TRP A 357 -0.33 -10.98 11.01
N GLU A 358 -1.48 -11.49 10.59
CA GLU A 358 -1.66 -12.16 9.30
C GLU A 358 -1.36 -11.19 8.15
N GLU A 359 -1.96 -10.00 8.17
CA GLU A 359 -1.73 -8.93 7.19
C GLU A 359 -0.24 -8.52 7.19
N LYS A 360 0.34 -8.26 8.37
CA LYS A 360 1.74 -7.87 8.49
C LYS A 360 2.71 -8.94 7.95
N THR A 361 2.43 -10.21 8.21
CA THR A 361 3.25 -11.33 7.69
C THR A 361 3.11 -11.43 6.17
N THR A 362 1.90 -11.22 5.64
CA THR A 362 1.63 -11.19 4.21
C THR A 362 2.40 -10.05 3.51
N ASP A 363 2.40 -8.85 4.10
CA ASP A 363 3.17 -7.71 3.59
C ASP A 363 4.69 -7.98 3.56
N THR A 364 5.20 -8.65 4.60
CA THR A 364 6.59 -9.11 4.67
C THR A 364 6.90 -10.10 3.53
N VAL A 365 6.03 -11.08 3.28
CA VAL A 365 6.17 -12.03 2.15
C VAL A 365 6.21 -11.29 0.82
N MET A 366 5.25 -10.40 0.57
CA MET A 366 5.19 -9.61 -0.67
C MET A 366 6.45 -8.77 -0.89
N SER A 367 6.99 -8.17 0.18
CA SER A 367 8.22 -7.37 0.13
C SER A 367 9.44 -8.21 -0.28
N MET A 368 9.59 -9.40 0.31
CA MET A 368 10.69 -10.32 -0.02
C MET A 368 10.54 -10.91 -1.43
N GLU A 369 9.33 -11.30 -1.84
CA GLU A 369 9.06 -11.82 -3.20
C GLU A 369 9.38 -10.76 -4.27
N SER A 370 9.01 -9.50 -4.00
CA SER A 370 9.39 -8.34 -4.81
C SER A 370 10.91 -8.25 -4.99
N ASN A 371 11.67 -8.34 -3.89
CA ASN A 371 13.14 -8.31 -3.95
C ASN A 371 13.70 -9.47 -4.78
N VAL A 372 13.25 -10.71 -4.54
CA VAL A 372 13.67 -11.89 -5.32
C VAL A 372 13.45 -11.66 -6.81
N ASN A 373 12.29 -11.11 -7.20
CA ASN A 373 12.00 -10.82 -8.60
C ASN A 373 12.95 -9.77 -9.20
N VAL A 374 13.25 -8.70 -8.47
CA VAL A 374 14.22 -7.66 -8.91
C VAL A 374 15.62 -8.25 -9.05
N LEU A 375 16.09 -9.06 -8.10
CA LEU A 375 17.40 -9.71 -8.15
C LEU A 375 17.52 -10.68 -9.34
N LYS A 376 16.47 -11.46 -9.62
CA LYS A 376 16.41 -12.34 -10.81
C LYS A 376 16.46 -11.54 -12.11
N LEU A 377 15.77 -10.39 -12.17
CA LEU A 377 15.79 -9.51 -13.32
C LEU A 377 17.17 -8.85 -13.53
N LEU A 378 17.87 -8.48 -12.44
CA LEU A 378 19.26 -8.01 -12.49
C LEU A 378 20.21 -9.08 -13.04
N GLN A 379 20.16 -10.31 -12.52
CA GLN A 379 20.95 -11.43 -13.05
C GLN A 379 20.69 -11.65 -14.54
N ARG A 380 19.41 -11.69 -14.93
CA ARG A 380 19.01 -11.87 -16.33
C ARG A 380 19.55 -10.73 -17.20
N TYR A 381 19.42 -9.49 -16.74
CA TYR A 381 19.87 -8.32 -17.47
C TYR A 381 21.37 -8.39 -17.79
N TYR A 382 22.24 -8.61 -16.79
CA TYR A 382 23.69 -8.67 -17.01
C TYR A 382 24.12 -9.89 -17.85
N ARG A 383 23.43 -11.02 -17.69
CA ARG A 383 23.64 -12.22 -18.52
C ARG A 383 23.30 -11.97 -19.98
N ASP A 384 22.18 -11.29 -20.23
CA ASP A 384 21.71 -10.99 -21.59
C ASP A 384 22.51 -9.84 -22.21
N LEU A 385 22.98 -8.88 -21.41
CA LEU A 385 23.86 -7.79 -21.84
C LEU A 385 25.17 -8.31 -22.45
N LEU A 386 25.79 -9.32 -21.83
CA LEU A 386 27.02 -9.92 -22.39
C LEU A 386 26.78 -10.70 -23.70
N LYS A 387 25.58 -11.29 -23.86
CA LYS A 387 25.21 -12.04 -25.06
C LYS A 387 24.84 -11.13 -26.23
N ASP A 388 24.44 -9.90 -25.94
CA ASP A 388 24.07 -8.90 -26.93
C ASP A 388 25.22 -8.70 -27.92
N SER A 389 24.91 -8.75 -29.23
CA SER A 389 25.88 -8.54 -30.31
C SER A 389 26.57 -7.19 -30.20
N ASP A 390 25.85 -6.21 -29.68
CA ASP A 390 26.23 -4.79 -29.66
C ASP A 390 27.10 -4.44 -28.44
N PHE A 391 27.28 -5.38 -27.51
CA PHE A 391 28.23 -5.27 -26.41
C PHE A 391 29.69 -5.25 -26.93
N PRO A 392 30.62 -4.47 -26.36
CA PRO A 392 31.99 -4.38 -26.84
C PRO A 392 32.68 -5.75 -26.91
N GLN A 393 32.97 -6.21 -28.14
CA GLN A 393 33.51 -7.55 -28.37
C GLN A 393 34.87 -7.78 -27.70
N ARG A 394 35.71 -6.74 -27.64
CA ARG A 394 37.02 -6.78 -26.98
C ARG A 394 36.89 -7.06 -25.48
N GLU A 395 35.85 -6.52 -24.87
CA GLU A 395 35.63 -6.58 -23.41
C GLU A 395 34.83 -7.81 -22.98
N ARG A 396 34.06 -8.40 -23.90
CA ARG A 396 33.16 -9.53 -23.59
C ARG A 396 33.84 -10.68 -22.87
N ARG A 397 35.04 -11.09 -23.32
CA ARG A 397 35.79 -12.20 -22.68
C ARG A 397 36.29 -11.81 -21.28
N ALA A 398 36.78 -10.59 -21.11
CA ALA A 398 37.33 -10.12 -19.84
C ALA A 398 36.22 -9.94 -18.79
N CYS A 399 35.03 -9.47 -19.18
CA CYS A 399 33.89 -9.32 -18.28
C CYS A 399 33.12 -10.62 -18.02
N GLN A 400 33.34 -11.68 -18.80
CA GLN A 400 32.56 -12.91 -18.73
C GLN A 400 32.63 -13.58 -17.35
N GLN A 401 33.84 -13.67 -16.76
CA GLN A 401 34.00 -14.27 -15.45
C GLN A 401 33.34 -13.41 -14.37
N GLY A 402 33.54 -12.08 -14.41
CA GLY A 402 32.91 -11.16 -13.45
C GLY A 402 31.38 -11.24 -13.45
N VAL A 403 30.74 -11.38 -14.61
CA VAL A 403 29.28 -11.55 -14.70
C VAL A 403 28.83 -12.92 -14.18
N LYS A 404 29.62 -13.99 -14.40
CA LYS A 404 29.31 -15.31 -13.82
C LYS A 404 29.37 -15.27 -12.30
N ASP A 405 30.43 -14.68 -11.74
CA ASP A 405 30.62 -14.55 -10.30
C ASP A 405 29.52 -13.68 -9.67
N PHE A 406 29.17 -12.57 -10.32
CA PHE A 406 28.05 -11.71 -9.93
C PHE A 406 26.71 -12.47 -9.92
N CYS A 407 26.41 -13.22 -11.00
CA CYS A 407 25.18 -14.00 -11.07
C CYS A 407 25.14 -15.07 -9.98
N PHE A 408 26.27 -15.74 -9.72
CA PHE A 408 26.37 -16.78 -8.69
C PHE A 408 26.10 -16.21 -7.30
N GLN A 409 26.75 -15.09 -6.94
CA GLN A 409 26.52 -14.44 -5.64
C GLN A 409 25.07 -13.93 -5.48
N LEU A 410 24.47 -13.39 -6.54
CA LEU A 410 23.05 -13.04 -6.50
C LEU A 410 22.15 -14.27 -6.31
N GLU A 411 22.52 -15.43 -6.87
CA GLU A 411 21.75 -16.67 -6.73
C GLU A 411 21.75 -17.14 -5.27
N GLU A 412 22.90 -17.07 -4.60
CA GLU A 412 23.00 -17.41 -3.18
C GLU A 412 22.07 -16.54 -2.32
N LEU A 413 22.06 -15.22 -2.56
CA LEU A 413 21.15 -14.28 -1.88
C LEU A 413 19.68 -14.54 -2.21
N ILE A 414 19.36 -14.88 -3.46
CA ILE A 414 18.01 -15.25 -3.88
C ILE A 414 17.55 -16.52 -3.16
N CYS A 415 18.39 -17.56 -3.13
CA CYS A 415 18.08 -18.81 -2.45
C CYS A 415 17.85 -18.58 -0.94
N GLU A 416 18.70 -17.78 -0.29
CA GLU A 416 18.52 -17.44 1.12
C GLU A 416 17.17 -16.76 1.38
N MET A 417 16.83 -15.75 0.57
CA MET A 417 15.57 -15.03 0.69
C MET A 417 14.36 -15.94 0.40
N GLN A 418 14.46 -16.85 -0.58
CA GLN A 418 13.41 -17.83 -0.87
C GLN A 418 13.15 -18.78 0.32
N MET A 419 14.19 -19.20 1.04
CA MET A 419 14.02 -19.98 2.27
C MET A 419 13.26 -19.19 3.34
N GLN A 420 13.55 -17.90 3.49
CA GLN A 420 12.84 -17.02 4.43
C GLN A 420 11.38 -16.79 3.99
N ILE A 421 11.12 -16.61 2.69
CA ILE A 421 9.75 -16.52 2.14
C ILE A 421 8.94 -17.77 2.46
N ALA A 422 9.50 -18.97 2.25
CA ALA A 422 8.82 -20.22 2.54
C ALA A 422 8.42 -20.34 4.03
N ARG A 423 9.32 -19.93 4.95
CA ARG A 423 9.03 -19.87 6.39
C ARG A 423 7.87 -18.91 6.69
N ALA A 424 7.91 -17.71 6.14
CA ALA A 424 6.86 -16.71 6.35
C ALA A 424 5.51 -17.13 5.75
N GLN A 425 5.49 -17.81 4.60
CA GLN A 425 4.27 -18.36 4.01
C GLN A 425 3.62 -19.45 4.88
N VAL A 426 4.42 -20.30 5.54
CA VAL A 426 3.89 -21.25 6.55
C VAL A 426 3.26 -20.48 7.71
N LEU A 427 3.91 -19.42 8.18
CA LEU A 427 3.38 -18.58 9.26
C LEU A 427 2.04 -17.93 8.90
N VAL A 428 1.87 -17.45 7.66
CA VAL A 428 0.58 -16.92 7.17
C VAL A 428 -0.51 -17.99 7.26
N LYS A 429 -0.25 -19.22 6.81
CA LYS A 429 -1.22 -20.33 6.89
C LYS A 429 -1.61 -20.63 8.33
N VAL A 430 -0.63 -20.70 9.22
CA VAL A 430 -0.83 -20.93 10.65
C VAL A 430 -1.69 -19.83 11.28
N LEU A 431 -1.47 -18.56 10.94
CA LEU A 431 -2.28 -17.46 11.43
C LEU A 431 -3.72 -17.51 10.89
N ALA A 432 -3.90 -17.86 9.61
CA ALA A 432 -5.22 -18.02 8.99
C ALA A 432 -6.03 -19.17 9.62
N GLU A 433 -5.38 -20.31 9.89
CA GLU A 433 -6.00 -21.42 10.62
C GLU A 433 -6.43 -21.00 12.03
N ARG A 434 -5.58 -20.28 12.76
CA ARG A 434 -5.91 -19.75 14.10
C ARG A 434 -7.07 -18.76 14.08
N LYS A 435 -7.11 -17.88 13.09
CA LYS A 435 -8.24 -16.96 12.86
C LYS A 435 -9.54 -17.73 12.67
N THR A 436 -9.51 -18.80 11.88
CA THR A 436 -10.67 -19.67 11.65
C THR A 436 -11.15 -20.32 12.94
N VAL A 437 -10.23 -20.88 13.75
CA VAL A 437 -10.56 -21.47 15.06
C VAL A 437 -11.17 -20.44 16.02
N LEU A 438 -10.62 -19.21 16.06
CA LEU A 438 -11.19 -18.13 16.89
C LEU A 438 -12.60 -17.75 16.44
N ILE A 439 -12.84 -17.65 15.13
CA ILE A 439 -14.18 -17.38 14.59
C ILE A 439 -15.17 -18.48 15.01
N GLN A 440 -14.76 -19.76 14.90
CA GLN A 440 -15.59 -20.89 15.34
C GLN A 440 -15.91 -20.83 16.84
N ASN A 441 -14.93 -20.49 17.67
CA ASN A 441 -15.13 -20.34 19.12
C ASN A 441 -16.07 -19.18 19.45
N LEU A 442 -15.94 -18.03 18.76
CA LEU A 442 -16.84 -16.89 18.93
C LEU A 442 -18.28 -17.23 18.49
N GLN A 443 -18.45 -17.98 17.41
CA GLN A 443 -19.76 -18.48 16.98
C GLN A 443 -20.35 -19.45 18.02
N ALA A 444 -19.54 -20.38 18.54
CA ALA A 444 -19.96 -21.29 19.60
C ALA A 444 -20.38 -20.53 20.87
N GLN A 445 -19.65 -19.50 21.27
CA GLN A 445 -20.02 -18.61 22.39
C GLN A 445 -21.38 -17.95 22.14
N SER A 446 -21.59 -17.37 20.95
CA SER A 446 -22.87 -16.75 20.61
C SER A 446 -24.02 -17.75 20.68
N ALA A 447 -23.83 -18.98 20.19
CA ALA A 447 -24.81 -20.05 20.26
C ALA A 447 -25.09 -20.49 21.71
N ILE A 448 -24.06 -20.59 22.56
CA ILE A 448 -24.21 -20.90 23.99
C ILE A 448 -25.04 -19.81 24.69
N ILE A 449 -24.69 -18.53 24.49
CA ILE A 449 -25.42 -17.40 25.07
C ILE A 449 -26.88 -17.41 24.61
N SER A 450 -27.14 -17.61 23.32
CA SER A 450 -28.50 -17.74 22.79
C SER A 450 -29.26 -18.92 23.39
N SER A 451 -28.62 -20.07 23.57
CA SER A 451 -29.25 -21.25 24.18
C SER A 451 -29.61 -21.01 25.65
N ARG A 452 -28.74 -20.33 26.40
CA ARG A 452 -28.97 -20.00 27.81
C ARG A 452 -30.08 -18.96 27.95
N LEU A 453 -30.08 -17.95 27.07
CA LEU A 453 -31.16 -16.97 27.02
C LEU A 453 -32.49 -17.66 26.72
N ALA A 454 -32.54 -18.54 25.71
CA ALA A 454 -33.73 -19.30 25.37
C ALA A 454 -34.23 -20.19 26.52
N ALA A 455 -33.33 -20.89 27.22
CA ALA A 455 -33.67 -21.70 28.38
C ALA A 455 -34.23 -20.86 29.55
N SER A 456 -33.61 -19.70 29.83
CA SER A 456 -34.12 -18.79 30.87
C SER A 456 -35.47 -18.16 30.50
N MET A 457 -35.68 -17.84 29.22
CA MET A 457 -36.97 -17.37 28.71
C MET A 457 -38.05 -18.45 28.84
N TYR A 458 -37.70 -19.72 28.60
CA TYR A 458 -38.62 -20.84 28.77
C TYR A 458 -39.05 -21.00 30.23
N ASP A 459 -38.10 -21.00 31.17
CA ASP A 459 -38.40 -21.09 32.61
C ASP A 459 -39.23 -19.88 33.09
N GLN A 460 -38.90 -18.67 32.63
CA GLN A 460 -39.69 -17.49 32.97
C GLN A 460 -41.09 -17.53 32.35
N ALA A 461 -41.25 -18.04 31.13
CA ALA A 461 -42.56 -18.21 30.50
C ALA A 461 -43.42 -19.25 31.22
N ASP A 462 -42.82 -20.34 31.69
CA ASP A 462 -43.51 -21.37 32.47
C ASP A 462 -44.02 -20.84 33.82
N ARG A 463 -43.15 -20.15 34.57
CA ARG A 463 -43.54 -19.47 35.81
C ARG A 463 -44.64 -18.43 35.57
N SER A 464 -44.51 -17.63 34.50
CA SER A 464 -45.55 -16.66 34.11
C SER A 464 -46.88 -17.34 33.78
N ALA A 465 -46.85 -18.54 33.19
CA ALA A 465 -48.05 -19.32 32.91
C ALA A 465 -48.71 -19.81 34.21
N ILE A 466 -47.93 -20.29 35.18
CA ILE A 466 -48.43 -20.72 36.50
C ILE A 466 -49.04 -19.54 37.27
N GLU A 467 -48.35 -18.39 37.29
CA GLU A 467 -48.87 -17.16 37.92
C GLU A 467 -50.20 -16.73 37.26
N ALA A 468 -50.30 -16.79 35.93
CA ALA A 468 -51.54 -16.51 35.22
C ALA A 468 -52.67 -17.51 35.56
N ILE A 469 -52.35 -18.79 35.80
CA ILE A 469 -53.34 -19.78 36.27
C ILE A 469 -53.80 -19.47 37.68
N ALA A 470 -52.89 -19.13 38.60
CA ALA A 470 -53.24 -18.77 39.98
C ALA A 470 -54.18 -17.55 40.05
N VAL A 471 -53.88 -16.49 39.27
CA VAL A 471 -54.77 -15.31 39.14
C VAL A 471 -56.14 -15.71 38.60
N ARG A 472 -56.21 -16.62 37.62
CA ARG A 472 -57.49 -17.15 37.12
C ARG A 472 -58.27 -17.91 38.19
N ILE A 473 -57.61 -18.68 39.06
CA ILE A 473 -58.29 -19.38 40.16
C ILE A 473 -58.85 -18.38 41.17
N VAL A 474 -58.04 -17.40 41.62
CA VAL A 474 -58.48 -16.37 42.57
C VAL A 474 -59.67 -15.59 42.01
N THR A 475 -59.63 -15.19 40.74
CA THR A 475 -60.75 -14.48 40.09
C THR A 475 -62.01 -15.34 39.98
N ILE A 476 -61.90 -16.65 39.74
CA ILE A 476 -63.06 -17.56 39.78
C ILE A 476 -63.63 -17.64 41.20
N VAL A 477 -62.77 -17.80 42.21
CA VAL A 477 -63.19 -17.86 43.62
C VAL A 477 -63.88 -16.56 44.02
N THR A 478 -63.33 -15.39 43.71
CA THR A 478 -63.96 -14.11 44.06
C THR A 478 -65.29 -13.91 43.36
N VAL A 479 -65.44 -14.29 42.08
CA VAL A 479 -66.72 -14.23 41.36
C VAL A 479 -67.79 -15.12 42.01
N VAL A 480 -67.41 -16.27 42.56
CA VAL A 480 -68.33 -17.18 43.28
C VAL A 480 -68.77 -16.60 44.62
N TYR A 481 -67.83 -16.05 45.40
CA TYR A 481 -68.12 -15.57 46.76
C TYR A 481 -68.81 -14.20 46.77
N LEU A 482 -68.56 -13.33 45.79
CA LEU A 482 -69.04 -11.94 45.81
C LEU A 482 -70.58 -11.81 45.92
N PRO A 483 -71.41 -12.60 45.22
CA PRO A 483 -72.87 -12.59 45.41
C PRO A 483 -73.30 -13.03 46.82
N ALA A 484 -72.64 -14.07 47.36
CA ALA A 484 -72.95 -14.60 48.67
C ALA A 484 -72.55 -13.64 49.78
N THR A 485 -71.38 -13.00 49.68
CA THR A 485 -70.91 -11.98 50.61
C THR A 485 -71.80 -10.74 50.57
N PHE A 486 -72.15 -10.23 49.38
CA PHE A 486 -73.07 -9.09 49.25
C PHE A 486 -74.42 -9.37 49.90
N SER A 487 -75.01 -10.54 49.63
CA SER A 487 -76.27 -10.96 50.26
C SER A 487 -76.13 -11.06 51.78
N SER A 488 -75.09 -11.76 52.26
CA SER A 488 -74.83 -11.92 53.70
C SER A 488 -74.64 -10.57 54.42
N THR A 489 -73.90 -9.64 53.82
CA THR A 489 -73.70 -8.29 54.39
C THR A 489 -75.00 -7.50 54.35
N PHE A 490 -75.74 -7.52 53.25
CA PHE A 490 -77.02 -6.82 53.12
C PHE A 490 -78.02 -7.26 54.20
N PHE A 491 -78.18 -8.57 54.41
CA PHE A 491 -79.05 -9.12 55.45
C PHE A 491 -78.48 -8.98 56.89
N SER A 492 -77.20 -8.64 57.05
CA SER A 492 -76.59 -8.31 58.35
C SER A 492 -76.74 -6.83 58.74
N THR A 493 -77.24 -5.98 57.84
CA THR A 493 -77.49 -4.56 58.15
C THR A 493 -78.89 -4.36 58.76
N ASP A 494 -79.05 -3.31 59.56
CA ASP A 494 -80.32 -2.91 60.22
C ASP A 494 -81.49 -2.57 59.27
N VAL A 495 -81.28 -2.72 57.96
CA VAL A 495 -82.31 -2.57 56.92
C VAL A 495 -83.38 -3.67 57.04
N VAL A 496 -83.03 -4.86 57.55
CA VAL A 496 -83.96 -5.98 57.75
C VAL A 496 -84.06 -6.32 59.24
N LYS A 497 -85.05 -5.76 59.94
CA LYS A 497 -85.29 -6.03 61.37
C LYS A 497 -86.21 -7.24 61.56
N TYR A 498 -85.67 -8.31 62.14
CA TYR A 498 -86.46 -9.43 62.63
C TYR A 498 -86.82 -9.17 64.10
N GLN A 499 -88.10 -8.98 64.41
CA GLN A 499 -88.57 -8.78 65.78
C GLN A 499 -88.62 -10.14 66.50
N GLY A 500 -87.76 -10.30 67.50
CA GLY A 500 -87.69 -11.48 68.37
C GLY A 500 -86.29 -12.05 68.41
N GLY A 501 -85.64 -12.01 69.59
CA GLY A 501 -84.28 -12.48 69.82
C GLY A 501 -84.13 -14.01 69.76
N GLU A 502 -84.47 -14.61 68.62
CA GLU A 502 -84.19 -16.02 68.34
C GLU A 502 -82.87 -16.17 67.58
N VAL A 503 -82.10 -17.18 67.97
CA VAL A 503 -80.77 -17.49 67.43
C VAL A 503 -80.85 -18.10 66.02
N PHE A 504 -82.05 -18.46 65.53
CA PHE A 504 -82.25 -19.00 64.18
C PHE A 504 -83.69 -18.75 63.67
N SER A 505 -83.86 -18.08 62.52
CA SER A 505 -85.17 -17.86 61.88
C SER A 505 -85.23 -18.48 60.49
N LYS A 506 -86.19 -19.41 60.29
CA LYS A 506 -86.41 -20.09 59.00
C LYS A 506 -86.80 -19.12 57.88
N VAL A 507 -87.54 -18.07 58.23
CA VAL A 507 -87.99 -17.01 57.29
C VAL A 507 -86.81 -16.18 56.78
N ALA A 508 -85.81 -15.92 57.61
CA ALA A 508 -84.60 -15.21 57.20
C ALA A 508 -83.77 -16.02 56.20
N LEU A 509 -83.69 -17.34 56.40
CA LEU A 509 -82.99 -18.26 55.48
C LEU A 509 -83.67 -18.33 54.11
N ASP A 510 -85.00 -18.43 54.07
CA ASP A 510 -85.74 -18.49 52.80
C ASP A 510 -85.58 -17.20 51.99
N ARG A 511 -85.64 -16.03 52.64
CA ARG A 511 -85.41 -14.72 51.99
C ARG A 511 -83.96 -14.52 51.56
N PHE A 512 -83.02 -15.01 52.35
CA PHE A 512 -81.61 -15.04 51.97
C PHE A 512 -81.39 -15.85 50.69
N LEU A 513 -81.98 -17.05 50.59
CA LEU A 513 -81.87 -17.89 49.38
C LEU A 513 -82.57 -17.25 48.17
N GLU A 514 -83.72 -16.62 48.36
CA GLU A 514 -84.49 -15.95 47.30
C GLU A 514 -83.72 -14.79 46.64
N VAL A 515 -82.87 -14.08 47.39
CA VAL A 515 -82.03 -12.99 46.85
C VAL A 515 -80.69 -13.50 46.34
N THR A 516 -80.10 -14.51 47.00
CA THR A 516 -78.76 -15.00 46.65
C THR A 516 -78.74 -15.81 45.36
N LEU A 517 -79.77 -16.64 45.10
CA LEU A 517 -79.83 -17.49 43.91
C LEU A 517 -79.94 -16.71 42.58
N PRO A 518 -80.78 -15.67 42.45
CA PRO A 518 -80.83 -14.83 41.25
C PRO A 518 -79.52 -14.05 41.03
N LEU A 519 -78.90 -13.57 42.10
CA LEU A 519 -77.64 -12.84 42.03
C LEU A 519 -76.47 -13.76 41.61
N MET A 520 -76.46 -15.02 42.04
CA MET A 520 -75.57 -16.05 41.53
C MET A 520 -75.84 -16.33 40.04
N LEU A 521 -77.09 -16.47 39.62
CA LEU A 521 -77.41 -16.66 38.19
C LEU A 521 -76.93 -15.48 37.33
N LEU A 522 -77.14 -14.24 37.79
CA LEU A 522 -76.74 -13.04 37.08
C LEU A 522 -75.21 -12.88 36.98
N THR A 523 -74.45 -13.46 37.91
CA THR A 523 -72.98 -13.45 37.87
C THR A 523 -72.39 -14.64 37.09
N PHE A 524 -72.92 -15.86 37.25
CA PHE A 524 -72.41 -17.05 36.58
C PHE A 524 -72.80 -17.17 35.11
N VAL A 525 -74.00 -16.73 34.71
CA VAL A 525 -74.46 -16.90 33.32
C VAL A 525 -73.65 -16.05 32.33
N PRO A 526 -73.43 -14.73 32.55
CA PRO A 526 -72.59 -13.94 31.66
C PRO A 526 -71.13 -14.40 31.66
N ALA A 527 -70.59 -14.77 32.82
CA ALA A 527 -69.22 -15.29 32.95
C ALA A 527 -69.04 -16.63 32.22
N GLY A 528 -70.02 -17.53 32.32
CA GLY A 528 -70.04 -18.82 31.61
C GLY A 528 -70.15 -18.64 30.09
N ILE A 529 -71.00 -17.73 29.63
CA ILE A 529 -71.14 -17.39 28.20
C ILE A 529 -69.83 -16.79 27.67
N TRP A 530 -69.23 -15.84 28.40
CA TRP A 530 -67.93 -15.25 28.05
C TRP A 530 -66.83 -16.31 27.96
N PHE A 531 -66.73 -17.19 28.97
CA PHE A 531 -65.75 -18.27 29.00
C PHE A 531 -65.93 -19.26 27.84
N TRP A 532 -67.17 -19.60 27.50
CA TRP A 532 -67.48 -20.49 26.38
C TRP A 532 -67.10 -19.86 25.03
N LEU A 533 -67.41 -18.56 24.84
CA LEU A 533 -67.03 -17.82 23.63
C LEU A 533 -65.51 -17.67 23.49
N GLU A 534 -64.82 -17.32 24.57
CA GLU A 534 -63.36 -17.20 24.64
C GLU A 534 -62.68 -18.55 24.33
N ARG A 535 -63.17 -19.64 24.92
CA ARG A 535 -62.65 -21.00 24.68
C ARG A 535 -62.84 -21.44 23.23
N ARG A 536 -63.98 -21.10 22.62
CA ARG A 536 -64.26 -21.39 21.20
C ARG A 536 -63.38 -20.55 20.26
N LYS A 537 -63.06 -19.31 20.64
CA LYS A 537 -62.14 -18.43 19.90
C LYS A 537 -60.70 -18.96 19.96
N ARG A 538 -60.20 -19.35 21.14
CA ARG A 538 -58.84 -19.88 21.34
C ARG A 538 -58.59 -21.22 20.63
N SER A 539 -59.60 -22.10 20.58
CA SER A 539 -59.50 -23.35 19.84
C SER A 539 -59.26 -23.11 18.33
N LYS A 540 -59.92 -22.11 17.74
CA LYS A 540 -59.72 -21.74 16.33
C LYS A 540 -58.34 -21.12 16.07
N THR A 541 -57.82 -20.29 16.97
CA THR A 541 -56.47 -19.72 16.83
C THR A 541 -55.37 -20.76 17.03
N SER A 542 -55.54 -21.71 17.95
CA SER A 542 -54.56 -22.79 18.16
C SER A 542 -54.52 -23.78 17.00
N HIS A 543 -55.66 -24.10 16.39
CA HIS A 543 -55.69 -24.91 15.17
C HIS A 543 -54.98 -24.22 14.00
N ARG A 544 -55.25 -22.94 13.75
CA ARG A 544 -54.54 -22.17 12.71
C ARG A 544 -53.03 -22.07 12.94
N ALA A 545 -52.59 -21.92 14.20
CA ALA A 545 -51.17 -21.88 14.53
C ALA A 545 -50.50 -23.25 14.34
N LYS A 546 -51.19 -24.35 14.64
CA LYS A 546 -50.69 -25.71 14.37
C LYS A 546 -50.61 -26.01 12.87
N GLU A 547 -51.61 -25.61 12.09
CA GLU A 547 -51.61 -25.75 10.64
C GLU A 547 -50.48 -24.94 9.99
N ALA A 548 -50.29 -23.68 10.40
CA ALA A 548 -49.18 -22.85 9.92
C ALA A 548 -47.78 -23.39 10.29
N LEU A 549 -47.66 -24.06 11.44
CA LEU A 549 -46.40 -24.67 11.88
C LEU A 549 -46.13 -26.00 11.14
N VAL A 550 -47.17 -26.78 10.83
CA VAL A 550 -47.07 -27.99 9.99
C VAL A 550 -46.70 -27.65 8.55
N ASP A 551 -47.24 -26.56 7.99
CA ASP A 551 -46.86 -26.08 6.65
C ASP A 551 -45.37 -25.66 6.61
N LEU A 552 -44.86 -25.02 7.67
CA LEU A 552 -43.45 -24.60 7.76
C LEU A 552 -42.47 -25.79 7.75
N PHE A 553 -42.82 -26.90 8.38
CA PHE A 553 -42.02 -28.14 8.36
C PHE A 553 -42.26 -29.00 7.10
N SER A 554 -43.38 -28.77 6.40
CA SER A 554 -43.67 -29.44 5.12
C SER A 554 -42.91 -28.76 3.96
N GLU A 555 -42.74 -27.43 3.98
CA GLU A 555 -41.87 -26.73 3.02
C GLU A 555 -40.39 -27.09 3.17
N GLU A 556 -39.92 -27.38 4.39
CA GLU A 556 -38.52 -27.75 4.66
C GLU A 556 -38.19 -29.20 4.21
N THR A 557 -39.20 -30.07 4.08
CA THR A 557 -39.02 -31.47 3.64
C THR A 557 -39.12 -31.66 2.11
N ASP A 558 -39.74 -30.72 1.39
CA ASP A 558 -39.78 -30.74 -0.09
C ASP A 558 -38.53 -30.11 -0.75
N LEU A 559 -37.68 -29.42 0.00
CA LEU A 559 -36.42 -28.84 -0.49
C LEU A 559 -35.21 -29.80 -0.44
N ASP A 560 -35.30 -30.90 0.30
CA ASP A 560 -34.29 -31.97 0.35
C ASP A 560 -34.54 -33.09 -0.69
N GLY A 561 -35.55 -32.91 -1.56
CA GLY A 561 -36.01 -33.89 -2.56
C GLY A 561 -35.80 -33.51 -4.03
N ARG A 562 -34.99 -32.50 -4.36
CA ARG A 562 -34.64 -32.15 -5.75
C ARG A 562 -33.15 -32.06 -6.03
#